data_AF-A0A1V1TEQ8-F1
#
_entry.id   AF-A0A1V1TEQ8-F1
#
_cell.length_a   1.000
_cell.length_b   1.000
_cell.length_c   1.000
_cell.angle_alpha   90.00
_cell.angle_beta   90.00
_cell.angle_gamma   90.00
#
_symmetry.space_group_name_H-M   'P 1'
#
loop_
_entity.id
_entity.type
_entity.pdbx_description
1 polymer ?
#
loop_
_entity_poly.entity_id
_entity_poly.type
_entity_poly.pdbx_seq_one_letter_code
_entity_poly.pdbx_strand_id
1 'polypeptide(L)'
;MKLLVAGSTGFLATELIRQAIAHPGVTSVIALGRREASLPAGADPGGKVKLLICKDFEAYSDDIKSEMATADACIWTIAITPGKLRSVTWEEACKISRDYAVTAIETISQIRRDNPTGKFRFIYTSGHTATRDPSKKPLILRDYSVMRGEAETLILKCAQESNGTVEACVAKPGLIEDPKDPRFWTKTAKNYGRMLFGIPKVSVQEIAAALIDQTVNGIDKDTLENEDLVRIGAKALAAQASP
;
A
#
# COMPACT_ATOMS: atom_id res chain seq x y z
N MET A 1 15.16 9.53 -0.55
CA MET A 1 13.79 9.84 -1.00
C MET A 1 12.87 10.04 0.20
N LYS A 2 11.79 10.83 0.04
CA LYS A 2 10.71 11.00 1.02
C LYS A 2 9.55 10.06 0.66
N LEU A 3 9.17 9.18 1.58
CA LEU A 3 8.15 8.15 1.34
C LEU A 3 6.83 8.49 2.05
N LEU A 4 5.74 8.57 1.30
CA LEU A 4 4.38 8.63 1.84
C LEU A 4 3.86 7.21 2.08
N VAL A 5 3.36 6.92 3.29
CA VAL A 5 2.69 5.64 3.62
C VAL A 5 1.26 5.95 4.04
N ALA A 6 0.30 5.63 3.18
CA ALA A 6 -1.12 5.87 3.43
C ALA A 6 -1.78 4.68 4.10
N GLY A 7 -2.53 4.93 5.17
CA GLY A 7 -3.07 3.89 6.05
C GLY A 7 -2.14 3.57 7.21
N SER A 8 -1.42 4.58 7.71
CA SER A 8 -0.31 4.53 8.68
C SER A 8 -0.52 3.72 9.97
N THR A 9 -1.75 3.30 10.27
CA THR A 9 -2.12 2.51 11.46
C THR A 9 -2.40 1.04 11.15
N GLY A 10 -2.33 0.65 9.88
CA GLY A 10 -2.56 -0.71 9.42
C GLY A 10 -1.36 -1.62 9.68
N PHE A 11 -1.62 -2.93 9.77
CA PHE A 11 -0.61 -3.96 10.03
C PHE A 11 0.61 -3.85 9.09
N LEU A 12 0.38 -3.83 7.77
CA LEU A 12 1.45 -3.65 6.80
C LEU A 12 2.13 -2.27 6.91
N ALA A 13 1.34 -1.21 7.08
CA ALA A 13 1.86 0.16 7.15
C ALA A 13 2.82 0.37 8.33
N THR A 14 2.54 -0.24 9.48
CA THR A 14 3.43 -0.13 10.65
C THR A 14 4.80 -0.74 10.40
N GLU A 15 4.87 -1.87 9.68
CA GLU A 15 6.15 -2.49 9.30
C GLU A 15 6.85 -1.70 8.18
N LEU A 16 6.10 -1.18 7.21
CA LEU A 16 6.62 -0.26 6.19
C LEU A 16 7.29 0.95 6.83
N ILE A 17 6.62 1.61 7.77
CA ILE A 17 7.17 2.77 8.49
C ILE A 17 8.44 2.36 9.25
N ARG A 18 8.40 1.24 9.98
CA ARG A 18 9.56 0.73 10.74
C ARG A 18 10.78 0.49 9.84
N GLN A 19 10.61 -0.22 8.74
CA GLN A 19 11.69 -0.51 7.80
C GLN A 19 12.16 0.76 7.07
N ALA A 20 11.25 1.63 6.66
CA ALA A 20 11.57 2.87 5.95
C ALA A 20 12.42 3.83 6.82
N ILE A 21 12.17 3.91 8.13
CA ILE A 21 13.01 4.71 9.04
C ILE A 21 14.46 4.19 9.03
N ALA A 22 14.64 2.87 9.07
CA ALA A 22 15.94 2.21 9.08
C ALA A 22 16.62 2.20 7.70
N HIS A 23 15.87 2.38 6.62
CA HIS A 23 16.39 2.29 5.26
C HIS A 23 17.28 3.50 4.90
N PRO A 24 18.53 3.31 4.44
CA PRO A 24 19.45 4.42 4.14
C PRO A 24 18.99 5.29 2.97
N GLY A 25 18.32 4.69 1.97
CA GLY A 25 17.73 5.42 0.84
C GLY A 25 16.49 6.26 1.18
N VAL A 26 15.93 6.12 2.40
CA VAL A 26 14.75 6.88 2.84
C VAL A 26 15.18 7.94 3.85
N THR A 27 14.97 9.20 3.47
CA THR A 27 15.38 10.38 4.26
C THR A 27 14.25 10.88 5.15
N SER A 28 12.99 10.66 4.76
CA SER A 28 11.81 10.99 5.56
C SER A 28 10.63 10.10 5.20
N VAL A 29 9.72 9.90 6.14
CA VAL A 29 8.48 9.15 6.00
C VAL A 29 7.30 10.05 6.40
N ILE A 30 6.32 10.21 5.51
CA ILE A 30 5.04 10.85 5.82
C ILE A 30 4.03 9.73 6.10
N ALA A 31 3.62 9.60 7.36
CA ALA A 31 2.65 8.62 7.80
C ALA A 31 1.23 9.21 7.72
N LEU A 32 0.54 8.91 6.62
CA LEU A 32 -0.78 9.46 6.31
C LEU A 32 -1.91 8.55 6.83
N GLY A 33 -2.84 9.10 7.59
CA GLY A 33 -3.98 8.34 8.13
C GLY A 33 -5.11 9.23 8.65
N ARG A 34 -6.25 8.62 9.00
CA ARG A 34 -7.40 9.34 9.60
C ARG A 34 -7.21 9.73 11.06
N ARG A 35 -6.20 9.15 11.69
CA ARG A 35 -5.83 9.32 13.10
C ARG A 35 -4.32 9.18 13.21
N GLU A 36 -3.77 9.65 14.32
CA GLU A 36 -2.35 9.51 14.61
C GLU A 36 -1.93 8.04 14.62
N ALA A 37 -0.79 7.76 14.00
CA ALA A 37 -0.15 6.46 14.06
C ALA A 37 0.74 6.37 15.30
N SER A 38 0.74 5.19 15.93
CA SER A 38 1.75 4.87 16.92
C SER A 38 3.09 4.71 16.21
N LEU A 39 4.09 5.48 16.63
CA LEU A 39 5.43 5.34 16.09
C LEU A 39 6.04 4.00 16.55
N PRO A 40 6.83 3.31 15.70
CA PRO A 40 7.58 2.13 16.12
C PRO A 40 8.48 2.44 17.31
N ALA A 41 8.73 1.45 18.18
CA ALA A 41 9.66 1.59 19.29
C ALA A 41 11.05 2.01 18.77
N GLY A 42 11.61 3.08 19.35
CA GLY A 42 12.90 3.66 18.94
C GLY A 42 12.82 4.66 17.77
N ALA A 43 11.63 5.00 17.28
CA ALA A 43 11.45 6.12 16.37
C ALA A 43 11.21 7.41 17.15
N ASP A 44 12.07 8.41 16.96
CA ASP A 44 11.94 9.70 17.64
C ASP A 44 10.81 10.55 17.03
N PRO A 45 9.88 11.08 17.87
CA PRO A 45 8.95 12.14 17.44
C PRO A 45 9.74 13.36 16.97
N GLY A 46 9.60 13.74 15.69
CA GLY A 46 10.39 14.81 15.06
C GLY A 46 11.67 14.36 14.35
N GLY A 47 11.94 13.04 14.33
CA GLY A 47 13.00 12.42 13.52
C GLY A 47 12.59 12.27 12.04
N LYS A 48 12.88 11.12 11.44
CA LYS A 48 12.54 10.85 10.03
C LYS A 48 11.03 10.82 9.74
N VAL A 49 10.16 10.70 10.75
CA VAL A 49 8.71 10.49 10.56
C VAL A 49 7.91 11.76 10.80
N LYS A 50 7.05 12.10 9.85
CA LYS A 50 6.01 13.12 9.98
C LYS A 50 4.63 12.46 9.97
N LEU A 51 3.81 12.76 10.98
CA LEU A 51 2.42 12.31 11.01
C LEU A 51 1.55 13.30 10.23
N LEU A 52 0.74 12.80 9.29
CA LEU A 52 -0.18 13.63 8.50
C LEU A 52 -1.60 13.09 8.65
N ILE A 53 -2.49 13.90 9.23
CA ILE A 53 -3.87 13.50 9.50
C ILE A 53 -4.77 14.01 8.37
N CYS A 54 -5.41 13.07 7.67
CA CYS A 54 -6.38 13.34 6.61
C CYS A 54 -7.73 12.76 7.03
N LYS A 55 -8.69 13.63 7.34
CA LYS A 55 -10.02 13.23 7.82
C LYS A 55 -10.89 12.66 6.70
N ASP A 56 -10.67 13.14 5.48
CA ASP A 56 -11.41 12.77 4.28
C ASP A 56 -10.46 12.56 3.09
N PHE A 57 -10.46 11.36 2.53
CA PHE A 57 -9.61 10.99 1.41
C PHE A 57 -10.28 11.22 0.03
N GLU A 58 -11.52 11.71 0.00
CA GLU A 58 -12.17 12.21 -1.23
C GLU A 58 -11.77 13.65 -1.54
N ALA A 59 -11.33 14.42 -0.54
CA ALA A 59 -10.99 15.82 -0.70
C ALA A 59 -9.80 16.21 0.18
N TYR A 60 -8.65 16.44 -0.46
CA TYR A 60 -7.44 16.89 0.21
C TYR A 60 -7.43 18.42 0.37
N SER A 61 -7.19 18.92 1.59
CA SER A 61 -6.91 20.34 1.82
C SER A 61 -5.57 20.74 1.23
N ASP A 62 -5.36 22.04 1.01
CA ASP A 62 -4.12 22.55 0.41
C ASP A 62 -2.89 22.27 1.29
N ASP A 63 -3.05 22.25 2.62
CA ASP A 63 -1.98 21.82 3.53
C ASP A 63 -1.58 20.36 3.29
N ILE A 64 -2.55 19.45 3.12
CA ILE A 64 -2.25 18.04 2.86
C ILE A 64 -1.62 17.87 1.48
N LYS A 65 -2.12 18.57 0.47
CA LYS A 65 -1.53 18.57 -0.88
C LYS A 65 -0.09 19.07 -0.86
N SER A 66 0.19 20.13 -0.11
CA SER A 66 1.53 20.71 0.03
C SER A 66 2.50 19.68 0.63
N GLU A 67 2.07 18.93 1.64
CA GLU A 67 2.87 17.84 2.21
C GLU A 67 3.08 16.69 1.23
N MET A 68 2.01 16.25 0.55
CA MET A 68 2.07 15.21 -0.48
C MET A 68 3.02 15.59 -1.63
N ALA A 69 3.07 16.87 -2.01
CA ALA A 69 3.95 17.39 -3.05
C ALA A 69 5.45 17.20 -2.72
N THR A 70 5.80 17.09 -1.43
CA THR A 70 7.18 16.86 -1.01
C THR A 70 7.60 15.39 -1.11
N ALA A 71 6.67 14.44 -1.21
CA ALA A 71 6.97 13.01 -1.24
C ALA A 71 7.44 12.56 -2.63
N ASP A 72 8.42 11.66 -2.71
CA ASP A 72 8.89 11.10 -3.98
C ASP A 72 8.12 9.83 -4.39
N ALA A 73 7.52 9.13 -3.42
CA ALA A 73 6.69 7.96 -3.66
C ALA A 73 5.59 7.81 -2.62
N CYS A 74 4.55 7.05 -2.96
CA CYS A 74 3.47 6.63 -2.07
C CYS A 74 3.33 5.11 -2.08
N ILE A 75 3.22 4.51 -0.90
CA ILE A 75 2.69 3.15 -0.74
C ILE A 75 1.31 3.27 -0.10
N TRP A 76 0.29 2.90 -0.87
CA TRP A 76 -1.10 2.96 -0.47
C TRP A 76 -1.55 1.62 0.10
N THR A 77 -1.87 1.60 1.40
CA THR A 77 -2.33 0.38 2.10
C THR A 77 -3.75 0.52 2.68
N ILE A 78 -4.50 1.55 2.30
CA ILE A 78 -5.88 1.74 2.78
C ILE A 78 -6.83 0.81 2.01
N ALA A 79 -7.52 -0.04 2.75
CA ALA A 79 -8.51 -0.98 2.24
C ALA A 79 -9.40 -1.52 3.36
N ILE A 80 -10.58 -2.04 3.01
CA ILE A 80 -11.36 -2.89 3.90
C ILE A 80 -10.85 -4.33 3.85
N THR A 81 -10.41 -4.87 4.98
CA THR A 81 -10.02 -6.29 5.05
C THR A 81 -11.23 -7.20 4.86
N PRO A 82 -11.08 -8.40 4.27
CA PRO A 82 -12.18 -9.37 4.12
C PRO A 82 -13.03 -9.60 5.37
N GLY A 83 -12.41 -9.71 6.54
CA GLY A 83 -13.11 -9.92 7.81
C GLY A 83 -14.01 -8.76 8.25
N LYS A 84 -13.79 -7.55 7.71
CA LYS A 84 -14.58 -6.34 7.99
C LYS A 84 -15.58 -6.00 6.90
N LEU A 85 -15.63 -6.75 5.79
CA LEU A 85 -16.59 -6.46 4.72
C LEU A 85 -18.05 -6.58 5.17
N ARG A 86 -18.32 -7.43 6.15
CA ARG A 86 -19.68 -7.61 6.70
C ARG A 86 -20.10 -6.48 7.64
N SER A 87 -19.18 -5.61 8.04
CA SER A 87 -19.45 -4.51 8.99
C SER A 87 -19.55 -3.14 8.32
N VAL A 88 -19.59 -3.09 6.99
CA VAL A 88 -19.67 -1.86 6.20
C VAL A 88 -20.67 -2.06 5.05
N THR A 89 -21.22 -0.97 4.54
CA THR A 89 -22.04 -1.04 3.32
C THR A 89 -21.16 -1.30 2.09
N TRP A 90 -21.79 -1.72 0.99
CA TRP A 90 -21.07 -1.86 -0.28
C TRP A 90 -20.48 -0.53 -0.76
N GLU A 91 -21.22 0.56 -0.62
CA GLU A 91 -20.77 1.91 -0.96
C GLU A 91 -19.53 2.30 -0.15
N GLU A 92 -19.52 2.05 1.17
CA GLU A 92 -18.35 2.28 2.01
C GLU A 92 -17.16 1.40 1.59
N ALA A 93 -17.41 0.15 1.19
CA ALA A 93 -16.36 -0.74 0.72
C ALA A 93 -15.72 -0.24 -0.59
N CYS A 94 -16.53 0.24 -1.55
CA CYS A 94 -16.07 0.89 -2.79
C CYS A 94 -15.28 2.15 -2.47
N LYS A 95 -15.86 3.05 -1.67
CA LYS A 95 -15.24 4.30 -1.25
C LYS A 95 -13.85 4.09 -0.66
N ILE A 96 -13.75 3.21 0.34
CA ILE A 96 -12.50 3.00 1.08
C ILE A 96 -11.47 2.19 0.28
N SER A 97 -11.90 1.21 -0.51
CA SER A 97 -10.98 0.28 -1.16
C SER A 97 -10.68 0.58 -2.63
N ARG A 98 -11.43 1.50 -3.26
CA ARG A 98 -11.23 2.00 -4.64
C ARG A 98 -11.11 3.51 -4.66
N ASP A 99 -12.17 4.23 -4.30
CA ASP A 99 -12.28 5.67 -4.61
C ASP A 99 -11.17 6.48 -3.93
N TYR A 100 -10.89 6.24 -2.65
CA TYR A 100 -9.81 6.93 -1.94
C TYR A 100 -8.43 6.77 -2.60
N ALA A 101 -8.13 5.58 -3.14
CA ALA A 101 -6.85 5.32 -3.80
C ALA A 101 -6.77 6.02 -5.17
N VAL A 102 -7.88 6.02 -5.91
CA VAL A 102 -8.01 6.69 -7.21
C VAL A 102 -7.88 8.21 -7.03
N THR A 103 -8.62 8.79 -6.08
CA THR A 103 -8.52 10.22 -5.76
C THR A 103 -7.11 10.61 -5.31
N ALA A 104 -6.41 9.74 -4.57
CA ALA A 104 -5.05 10.00 -4.14
C ALA A 104 -4.07 10.10 -5.32
N ILE A 105 -4.09 9.15 -6.26
CA ILE A 105 -3.18 9.18 -7.42
C ILE A 105 -3.55 10.31 -8.38
N GLU A 106 -4.84 10.61 -8.59
CA GLU A 106 -5.29 11.75 -9.40
C GLU A 106 -4.81 13.07 -8.82
N THR A 107 -4.92 13.24 -7.49
CA THR A 107 -4.43 14.43 -6.78
C THR A 107 -2.91 14.57 -6.93
N ILE A 108 -2.15 13.48 -6.76
CA ILE A 108 -0.69 13.48 -6.93
C ILE A 108 -0.32 13.81 -8.38
N SER A 109 -1.00 13.20 -9.36
CA SER A 109 -0.78 13.46 -10.79
C SER A 109 -1.01 14.93 -11.14
N GLN A 110 -2.05 15.56 -10.58
CA GLN A 110 -2.28 17.00 -10.73
C GLN A 110 -1.15 17.82 -10.09
N ILE A 111 -0.77 17.53 -8.84
CA ILE A 111 0.35 18.19 -8.15
C ILE A 111 1.65 18.11 -8.98
N ARG A 112 1.94 16.93 -9.56
CA ARG A 112 3.14 16.70 -10.36
C ARG A 112 3.11 17.38 -11.73
N ARG A 113 1.94 17.51 -12.35
CA ARG A 113 1.78 18.30 -13.58
C ARG A 113 2.03 19.79 -13.32
N ASP A 114 1.53 20.31 -12.20
CA ASP A 114 1.69 21.71 -11.85
C ASP A 114 3.11 22.03 -11.35
N ASN A 115 3.78 21.06 -10.71
CA ASN A 115 5.13 21.21 -10.15
C ASN A 115 6.02 19.99 -10.45
N PRO A 116 6.54 19.86 -11.69
CA PRO A 116 7.35 18.72 -12.09
C PRO A 116 8.64 18.60 -11.26
N THR A 117 8.75 17.53 -10.48
CA THR A 117 9.93 17.26 -9.62
C THR A 117 10.21 15.77 -9.62
N GLY A 118 11.10 15.34 -10.53
CA GLY A 118 11.39 13.92 -10.74
C GLY A 118 10.14 13.10 -11.12
N LYS A 119 10.29 11.79 -11.11
CA LYS A 119 9.16 10.86 -11.27
C LYS A 119 8.60 10.48 -9.91
N PHE A 120 7.28 10.51 -9.75
CA PHE A 120 6.62 10.02 -8.54
C PHE A 120 6.24 8.55 -8.69
N ARG A 121 6.53 7.71 -7.69
CA ARG A 121 6.14 6.29 -7.71
C ARG A 121 4.94 6.02 -6.81
N PHE A 122 3.86 5.48 -7.35
CA PHE A 122 2.65 5.15 -6.60
C PHE A 122 2.42 3.62 -6.58
N ILE A 123 2.57 3.00 -5.41
CA ILE A 123 2.33 1.57 -5.24
C ILE A 123 1.00 1.34 -4.54
N TYR A 124 0.05 0.74 -5.24
CA TYR A 124 -1.25 0.34 -4.68
C TYR A 124 -1.18 -1.09 -4.15
N THR A 125 -1.47 -1.28 -2.85
CA THR A 125 -1.55 -2.61 -2.26
C THR A 125 -2.95 -3.18 -2.47
N SER A 126 -3.10 -4.01 -3.51
CA SER A 126 -4.33 -4.74 -3.84
C SER A 126 -4.47 -6.01 -2.98
N GLY A 127 -4.94 -7.11 -3.57
CA GLY A 127 -4.92 -8.44 -2.97
C GLY A 127 -4.91 -9.52 -4.04
N HIS A 128 -4.40 -10.70 -3.68
CA HIS A 128 -4.24 -11.84 -4.59
C HIS A 128 -5.48 -12.18 -5.42
N THR A 129 -6.68 -12.12 -4.81
CA THR A 129 -7.93 -12.49 -5.48
C THR A 129 -8.49 -11.41 -6.39
N ALA A 130 -7.96 -10.18 -6.37
CA ALA A 130 -8.45 -9.09 -7.20
C ALA A 130 -8.29 -9.41 -8.69
N THR A 131 -9.30 -9.05 -9.49
CA THR A 131 -9.30 -9.31 -10.93
C THR A 131 -9.79 -8.10 -11.70
N ARG A 132 -8.98 -7.66 -12.68
CA ARG A 132 -9.36 -6.60 -13.63
C ARG A 132 -10.35 -7.08 -14.69
N ASP A 133 -10.48 -8.40 -14.83
CA ASP A 133 -11.45 -9.04 -15.73
C ASP A 133 -12.67 -9.47 -14.91
N PRO A 134 -13.83 -8.80 -15.06
CA PRO A 134 -15.05 -9.14 -14.33
C PRO A 134 -15.58 -10.55 -14.63
N SER A 135 -15.21 -11.14 -15.79
CA SER A 135 -15.61 -12.51 -16.15
C SER A 135 -14.89 -13.57 -15.31
N LYS A 136 -13.71 -13.23 -14.76
CA LYS A 136 -12.91 -14.10 -13.87
C LYS A 136 -13.24 -13.91 -12.39
N LYS A 137 -14.46 -13.45 -12.09
CA LYS A 137 -14.93 -13.21 -10.72
C LYS A 137 -14.75 -14.45 -9.84
N PRO A 138 -13.95 -14.40 -8.76
CA PRO A 138 -13.75 -15.54 -7.88
C PRO A 138 -15.01 -15.88 -7.08
N LEU A 139 -15.16 -17.14 -6.66
CA LEU A 139 -16.27 -17.59 -5.81
C LEU A 139 -16.25 -16.95 -4.42
N ILE A 140 -15.05 -16.69 -3.91
CA ILE A 140 -14.80 -16.05 -2.62
C ILE A 140 -14.49 -14.57 -2.87
N LEU A 141 -15.00 -13.67 -2.02
CA LEU A 141 -14.92 -12.21 -2.17
C LEU A 141 -15.64 -11.62 -3.40
N ARG A 142 -15.93 -12.39 -4.45
CA ARG A 142 -16.83 -12.05 -5.57
C ARG A 142 -16.67 -10.60 -6.05
N ASP A 143 -17.71 -9.78 -5.87
CA ASP A 143 -17.76 -8.39 -6.32
C ASP A 143 -16.67 -7.54 -5.68
N TYR A 144 -16.28 -7.82 -4.43
CA TYR A 144 -15.15 -7.15 -3.79
C TYR A 144 -13.87 -7.34 -4.59
N SER A 145 -13.60 -8.55 -5.11
CA SER A 145 -12.40 -8.80 -5.92
C SER A 145 -12.44 -8.09 -7.28
N VAL A 146 -13.62 -7.97 -7.88
CA VAL A 146 -13.80 -7.20 -9.13
C VAL A 146 -13.62 -5.71 -8.87
N MET A 147 -14.22 -5.17 -7.81
CA MET A 147 -14.07 -3.76 -7.42
C MET A 147 -12.61 -3.41 -7.09
N ARG A 148 -11.86 -4.31 -6.43
CA ARG A 148 -10.42 -4.10 -6.22
C ARG A 148 -9.65 -4.09 -7.54
N GLY A 149 -10.01 -4.95 -8.50
CA GLY A 149 -9.43 -4.92 -9.83
C GLY A 149 -9.80 -3.68 -10.65
N GLU A 150 -11.00 -3.14 -10.47
CA GLU A 150 -11.37 -1.84 -11.04
C GLU A 150 -10.46 -0.73 -10.51
N ALA A 151 -10.18 -0.71 -9.20
CA ALA A 151 -9.22 0.22 -8.59
C ALA A 151 -7.83 0.09 -9.23
N GLU A 152 -7.33 -1.14 -9.42
CA GLU A 152 -6.05 -1.38 -10.10
C GLU A 152 -6.03 -0.78 -11.51
N THR A 153 -7.08 -1.00 -12.30
CA THR A 153 -7.20 -0.48 -13.66
C THR A 153 -7.19 1.05 -13.67
N LEU A 154 -7.97 1.69 -12.80
CA LEU A 154 -8.04 3.15 -12.71
C LEU A 154 -6.70 3.78 -12.31
N ILE A 155 -6.01 3.18 -11.35
CA ILE A 155 -4.70 3.64 -10.86
C ILE A 155 -3.63 3.54 -11.96
N LEU A 156 -3.55 2.39 -12.64
CA LEU A 156 -2.59 2.20 -13.73
C LEU A 156 -2.89 3.13 -14.91
N LYS A 157 -4.17 3.30 -15.24
CA LYS A 157 -4.60 4.25 -16.29
C LYS A 157 -4.21 5.68 -15.94
N CYS A 158 -4.45 6.13 -14.71
CA CYS A 158 -4.06 7.47 -14.26
C CYS A 158 -2.55 7.72 -14.41
N ALA A 159 -1.72 6.73 -14.08
CA ALA A 159 -0.27 6.83 -14.27
C ALA A 159 0.12 6.89 -15.75
N GLN A 160 -0.51 6.10 -16.62
CA GLN A 160 -0.28 6.16 -18.07
C GLN A 160 -0.63 7.54 -18.64
N GLU A 161 -1.73 8.14 -18.20
CA GLU A 161 -2.19 9.47 -18.62
C GLU A 161 -1.36 10.62 -18.03
N SER A 162 -0.46 10.33 -17.08
CA SER A 162 0.40 11.33 -16.43
C SER A 162 1.59 11.80 -17.29
N ASN A 163 1.75 11.23 -18.50
CA ASN A 163 2.88 11.49 -19.41
C ASN A 163 4.26 11.31 -18.74
N GLY A 164 4.38 10.29 -17.89
CA GLY A 164 5.65 9.91 -17.24
C GLY A 164 5.99 10.69 -15.96
N THR A 165 5.11 11.57 -15.49
CA THR A 165 5.27 12.25 -14.18
C THR A 165 4.99 11.33 -13.00
N VAL A 166 4.11 10.33 -13.20
CA VAL A 166 3.78 9.29 -12.22
C VAL A 166 4.00 7.91 -12.83
N GLU A 167 4.71 7.06 -12.12
CA GLU A 167 4.78 5.61 -12.38
C GLU A 167 3.93 4.90 -11.32
N ALA A 168 3.11 3.93 -11.72
CA ALA A 168 2.29 3.16 -10.79
C ALA A 168 2.58 1.66 -10.85
N CYS A 169 2.46 1.02 -9.70
CA CYS A 169 2.59 -0.41 -9.53
C CYS A 169 1.43 -0.93 -8.68
N VAL A 170 0.93 -2.12 -9.01
CA VAL A 170 -0.01 -2.86 -8.18
C VAL A 170 0.73 -4.00 -7.49
N ALA A 171 0.69 -4.04 -6.16
CA ALA A 171 1.15 -5.20 -5.39
C ALA A 171 -0.05 -6.08 -5.04
N LYS A 172 0.03 -7.38 -5.35
CA LYS A 172 -1.03 -8.36 -5.10
C LYS A 172 -0.58 -9.42 -4.09
N PRO A 173 -0.43 -9.05 -2.82
CA PRO A 173 -0.05 -10.02 -1.81
C PRO A 173 -1.16 -11.05 -1.60
N GLY A 174 -0.74 -12.26 -1.26
CA GLY A 174 -1.58 -13.26 -0.62
C GLY A 174 -1.80 -12.90 0.84
N LEU A 175 -1.74 -13.90 1.72
CA LEU A 175 -1.90 -13.70 3.15
C LEU A 175 -0.62 -13.12 3.73
N ILE A 176 -0.72 -11.91 4.29
CA ILE A 176 0.37 -11.26 4.99
C ILE A 176 0.42 -11.81 6.42
N GLU A 177 1.51 -12.50 6.75
CA GLU A 177 1.70 -13.16 8.05
C GLU A 177 2.79 -12.45 8.87
N ASP A 178 2.64 -12.41 10.19
CA ASP A 178 3.77 -12.11 11.08
C ASP A 178 4.36 -13.43 11.60
N PRO A 179 5.58 -13.81 11.19
CA PRO A 179 6.27 -14.98 11.75
C PRO A 179 6.41 -14.93 13.27
N LYS A 180 6.36 -13.74 13.87
CA LYS A 180 6.52 -13.52 15.32
C LYS A 180 5.22 -13.64 16.12
N ASP A 181 4.05 -13.64 15.47
CA ASP A 181 2.76 -13.84 16.14
C ASP A 181 1.88 -14.93 15.50
N PRO A 182 2.19 -16.22 15.75
CA PRO A 182 1.40 -17.34 15.24
C PRO A 182 -0.04 -17.39 15.80
N ARG A 183 -0.39 -16.55 16.79
CA ARG A 183 -1.75 -16.46 17.35
C ARG A 183 -2.72 -15.73 16.43
N PHE A 184 -2.22 -14.79 15.62
CA PHE A 184 -3.01 -14.14 14.59
C PHE A 184 -3.52 -15.17 13.56
N TRP A 185 -2.66 -16.12 13.17
CA TRP A 185 -3.02 -17.21 12.28
C TRP A 185 -4.09 -18.14 12.87
N THR A 186 -3.97 -18.55 14.14
CA THR A 186 -4.94 -19.47 14.75
C THR A 186 -6.34 -18.89 14.88
N LYS A 187 -6.49 -17.57 15.10
CA LYS A 187 -7.80 -16.89 15.05
C LYS A 187 -8.34 -16.72 13.63
N THR A 188 -7.47 -16.38 12.67
CA THR A 188 -7.87 -16.11 11.29
C THR A 188 -8.23 -17.39 10.54
N ALA A 189 -7.45 -18.47 10.73
CA ALA A 189 -7.71 -19.79 10.16
C ALA A 189 -8.99 -20.43 10.73
N LYS A 190 -9.31 -20.25 12.03
CA LYS A 190 -10.55 -20.76 12.63
C LYS A 190 -11.81 -20.17 12.00
N ASN A 191 -11.81 -18.87 11.69
CA ASN A 191 -13.01 -18.18 11.19
C ASN A 191 -13.11 -18.16 9.67
N TYR A 192 -11.99 -18.29 8.96
CA TYR A 192 -11.94 -18.12 7.50
C TYR A 192 -11.24 -19.29 6.78
N GLY A 193 -10.98 -20.43 7.43
CA GLY A 193 -10.12 -21.51 6.90
C GLY A 193 -10.46 -21.99 5.48
N ARG A 194 -11.75 -22.11 5.13
CA ARG A 194 -12.18 -22.44 3.75
C ARG A 194 -11.88 -21.34 2.73
N MET A 195 -11.93 -20.08 3.15
CA MET A 195 -11.68 -18.90 2.33
C MET A 195 -10.18 -18.66 2.08
N LEU A 196 -9.32 -19.18 2.96
CA LEU A 196 -7.86 -19.01 2.89
C LEU A 196 -7.16 -20.16 2.15
N PHE A 197 -7.87 -21.24 1.83
CA PHE A 197 -7.30 -22.40 1.17
C PHE A 197 -6.81 -22.04 -0.24
N GLY A 198 -5.53 -22.31 -0.53
CA GLY A 198 -4.91 -22.03 -1.82
C GLY A 198 -4.45 -20.57 -2.02
N ILE A 199 -4.62 -19.69 -1.04
CA ILE A 199 -4.04 -18.34 -1.10
C ILE A 199 -2.55 -18.43 -0.71
N PRO A 200 -1.62 -17.91 -1.54
CA PRO A 200 -0.20 -17.90 -1.20
C PRO A 200 0.07 -16.99 0.01
N LYS A 201 1.27 -17.06 0.56
CA LYS A 201 1.66 -16.34 1.77
C LYS A 201 2.87 -15.46 1.51
N VAL A 202 2.97 -14.37 2.27
CA VAL A 202 4.14 -13.50 2.32
C VAL A 202 4.29 -12.99 3.75
N SER A 203 5.50 -12.98 4.30
CA SER A 203 5.68 -12.37 5.62
C SER A 203 5.54 -10.85 5.53
N VAL A 204 5.07 -10.21 6.61
CA VAL A 204 4.95 -8.76 6.70
C VAL A 204 6.30 -8.06 6.47
N GLN A 205 7.40 -8.71 6.89
CA GLN A 205 8.75 -8.21 6.67
C GLN A 205 9.14 -8.23 5.19
N GLU A 206 8.87 -9.32 4.48
CA GLU A 206 9.20 -9.45 3.05
C GLU A 206 8.39 -8.48 2.19
N ILE A 207 7.07 -8.41 2.36
CA ILE A 207 6.27 -7.48 1.57
C ILE A 207 6.69 -6.04 1.85
N ALA A 208 6.93 -5.65 3.10
CA ALA A 208 7.36 -4.28 3.41
C ALA A 208 8.69 -3.95 2.72
N ALA A 209 9.67 -4.86 2.79
CA ALA A 209 10.96 -4.71 2.14
C ALA A 209 10.82 -4.62 0.62
N ALA A 210 9.95 -5.45 0.02
CA ALA A 210 9.71 -5.45 -1.41
C ALA A 210 9.11 -4.11 -1.89
N LEU A 211 8.09 -3.60 -1.20
CA LEU A 211 7.45 -2.34 -1.60
C LEU A 211 8.42 -1.16 -1.40
N ILE A 212 9.22 -1.14 -0.33
CA ILE A 212 10.24 -0.10 -0.13
C ILE A 212 11.30 -0.16 -1.22
N ASP A 213 11.83 -1.34 -1.56
CA ASP A 213 12.78 -1.54 -2.65
C ASP A 213 12.23 -0.94 -3.95
N GLN A 214 10.99 -1.26 -4.32
CA GLN A 214 10.36 -0.74 -5.54
C GLN A 214 10.18 0.78 -5.52
N THR A 215 9.93 1.39 -4.36
CA THR A 215 9.90 2.86 -4.26
C THR A 215 11.28 3.50 -4.38
N VAL A 216 12.33 2.86 -3.86
CA VAL A 216 13.68 3.42 -3.84
C VAL A 216 14.38 3.20 -5.19
N ASN A 217 14.39 1.96 -5.67
CA ASN A 217 15.20 1.51 -6.80
C ASN A 217 14.45 1.51 -8.13
N GLY A 218 13.13 1.68 -8.12
CA GLY A 218 12.30 1.70 -9.32
C GLY A 218 11.29 0.55 -9.39
N ILE A 219 10.20 0.79 -10.11
CA ILE A 219 9.14 -0.20 -10.34
C ILE A 219 9.60 -1.15 -11.46
N ASP A 220 9.65 -2.44 -11.15
CA ASP A 220 10.05 -3.51 -12.09
C ASP A 220 8.95 -3.76 -13.16
N LYS A 221 7.69 -3.80 -12.72
CA LYS A 221 6.52 -4.05 -13.57
C LYS A 221 5.23 -3.51 -12.94
N ASP A 222 4.22 -3.30 -13.77
CA ASP A 222 2.91 -2.77 -13.36
C ASP A 222 2.19 -3.64 -12.32
N THR A 223 2.50 -4.93 -12.21
CA THR A 223 1.86 -5.85 -11.26
C THR A 223 2.85 -6.84 -10.67
N LEU A 224 3.03 -6.76 -9.36
CA LEU A 224 3.82 -7.68 -8.55
C LEU A 224 2.88 -8.70 -7.92
N GLU A 225 3.03 -9.96 -8.33
CA GLU A 225 2.30 -11.08 -7.73
C GLU A 225 2.99 -11.49 -6.42
N ASN A 226 2.36 -12.39 -5.65
CA ASN A 226 2.87 -12.77 -4.33
C ASN A 226 4.31 -13.31 -4.39
N GLU A 227 4.64 -14.13 -5.39
CA GLU A 227 5.98 -14.69 -5.57
C GLU A 227 7.03 -13.61 -5.83
N ASP A 228 6.67 -12.52 -6.54
CA ASP A 228 7.56 -11.39 -6.73
C ASP A 228 7.83 -10.67 -5.42
N LEU A 229 6.79 -10.44 -4.62
CA LEU A 229 6.91 -9.78 -3.32
C LEU A 229 7.81 -10.57 -2.38
N VAL A 230 7.67 -11.90 -2.34
CA VAL A 230 8.56 -12.78 -1.56
C VAL A 230 10.00 -12.67 -2.08
N ARG A 231 10.20 -12.84 -3.39
CA ARG A 231 11.53 -12.82 -4.02
C ARG A 231 12.27 -11.50 -3.81
N ILE A 232 11.61 -10.37 -4.10
CA ILE A 232 12.19 -9.02 -3.96
C ILE A 232 12.44 -8.73 -2.47
N GLY A 233 11.46 -9.02 -1.62
CA GLY A 233 11.55 -8.79 -0.18
C GLY A 233 12.70 -9.55 0.47
N ALA A 234 12.82 -10.84 0.19
CA ALA A 234 13.91 -11.67 0.70
C ALA A 234 15.28 -11.16 0.25
N LYS A 235 15.42 -10.75 -1.02
CA LYS A 235 16.65 -10.16 -1.54
C LYS A 235 17.00 -8.84 -0.84
N ALA A 236 16.02 -7.95 -0.68
CA ALA A 236 16.21 -6.66 -0.03
C ALA A 236 16.60 -6.81 1.45
N LEU A 237 15.98 -7.74 2.17
CA LEU A 237 16.31 -8.04 3.56
C LEU A 237 17.72 -8.63 3.71
N ALA A 238 18.12 -9.54 2.82
CA ALA A 238 19.47 -10.11 2.83
C ALA A 238 20.55 -9.05 2.57
N ALA A 239 20.29 -8.10 1.67
CA ALA A 239 21.19 -6.99 1.40
C ALA A 239 21.36 -6.04 2.60
N GLN A 240 20.30 -5.84 3.41
CA GLN A 240 20.34 -5.01 4.62
C GLN A 240 21.03 -5.71 5.81
N ALA A 241 21.11 -7.05 5.79
CA ALA A 241 21.76 -7.83 6.84
C ALA A 241 23.28 -8.03 6.61
N SER A 242 23.79 -7.62 5.44
CA SER A 242 25.21 -7.71 5.11
C SER A 242 25.95 -6.50 5.69
N PRO A 243 27.03 -6.70 6.47
CA PRO A 243 27.73 -5.64 7.21
C PRO A 243 28.45 -4.62 6.32
#